data_AF-A0AAN1QEW9-F1
#
_entry.id   AF-A0AAN1QEW9-F1
#
_cell.length_a   1.000
_cell.length_b   1.000
_cell.length_c   1.000
_cell.angle_alpha   90.00
_cell.angle_beta   90.00
_cell.angle_gamma   90.00
#
_symmetry.space_group_name_H-M   'P 1'
#
loop_
_entity.id
_entity.type
_entity.pdbx_description
1 polymer ?
#
loop_
_entity_poly.entity_id
_entity_poly.type
_entity_poly.pdbx_seq_one_letter_code
_entity_poly.pdbx_strand_id
1 'polypeptide(L)'
;MSNNWTEEELRAAVIAYLDMQTKASLGEPFVKKHYYRELASQFGRTEKSFEYRMQNISYVCAEMGREWLPGLKPAKNVGATAFTHIERLIRQQELNLRSYKNSLEQQLPQGVETPQSRYVITNSHERDLQVREWVLQNAAQQCESCNAPAPFITAAGEPFLEVHHLKGLAEGGSDTVSNTVALCPNCHREMHYGCNKTEIVEALYQRIKRLVRE
;
A
#
# COMPACT_ATOMS: atom_id res chain seq x y z
N MET A 1 17.51 2.50 -39.79
CA MET A 1 17.41 2.49 -38.32
C MET A 1 15.97 2.83 -37.98
N SER A 2 15.24 1.93 -37.34
CA SER A 2 13.79 2.09 -37.15
C SER A 2 13.49 3.37 -36.38
N ASN A 3 12.75 4.28 -37.02
CA ASN A 3 12.43 5.61 -36.53
C ASN A 3 11.35 5.60 -35.43
N ASN A 4 11.13 4.44 -34.81
CA ASN A 4 10.03 4.19 -33.90
C ASN A 4 10.49 4.48 -32.47
N TRP A 5 9.81 5.43 -31.85
CA TRP A 5 9.96 5.71 -30.43
C TRP A 5 9.14 4.71 -29.64
N THR A 6 9.73 4.13 -28.60
CA THR A 6 9.00 3.24 -27.69
C THR A 6 8.05 4.05 -26.80
N GLU A 7 7.04 3.39 -26.25
CA GLU A 7 6.14 4.03 -25.29
C GLU A 7 6.90 4.53 -24.05
N GLU A 8 7.91 3.80 -23.60
CA GLU A 8 8.74 4.16 -22.46
C GLU A 8 9.55 5.43 -22.72
N GLU A 9 10.21 5.53 -23.87
CA GLU A 9 10.96 6.73 -24.27
C GLU A 9 10.04 7.96 -24.37
N LEU A 10 8.83 7.79 -24.95
CA LEU A 10 7.84 8.87 -25.05
C LEU A 10 7.32 9.29 -23.68
N ARG A 11 7.04 8.32 -22.80
CA ARG A 11 6.59 8.57 -21.43
C ARG A 11 7.64 9.33 -20.63
N ALA A 12 8.91 8.92 -20.70
CA ALA A 12 10.01 9.60 -20.04
C ALA A 12 10.19 11.04 -20.54
N ALA A 13 10.09 11.25 -21.87
CA ALA A 13 10.14 12.59 -22.44
C ALA A 13 8.97 13.47 -21.99
N VAL A 14 7.74 12.94 -21.93
CA VAL A 14 6.56 13.66 -21.43
C VAL A 14 6.71 14.02 -19.95
N ILE A 15 7.18 13.09 -19.12
CA ILE A 15 7.43 13.36 -17.68
C ILE A 15 8.46 14.48 -17.52
N ALA A 16 9.61 14.38 -18.18
CA ALA A 16 10.65 15.41 -18.13
C ALA A 16 10.16 16.78 -18.62
N TYR A 17 9.33 16.79 -19.66
CA TYR A 17 8.73 18.02 -20.17
C TYR A 17 7.78 18.68 -19.16
N LEU A 18 6.88 17.90 -18.55
CA LEU A 18 5.94 18.38 -17.55
C LEU A 18 6.64 18.84 -16.26
N ASP A 19 7.73 18.18 -15.86
CA ASP A 19 8.57 18.62 -14.74
C ASP A 19 9.18 20.00 -15.03
N MET A 20 9.77 20.19 -16.22
CA MET A 20 10.30 21.50 -16.62
C MET A 20 9.20 22.58 -16.69
N GLN A 21 7.99 22.25 -17.15
CA GLN A 21 6.85 23.18 -17.11
C GLN A 21 6.45 23.54 -15.68
N THR A 22 6.43 22.57 -14.78
CA THR A 22 6.12 22.79 -13.37
C THR A 22 7.16 23.72 -12.75
N LYS A 23 8.46 23.45 -12.93
CA LYS A 23 9.55 24.31 -12.45
C LYS A 23 9.48 25.72 -13.03
N ALA A 24 9.21 25.85 -14.33
CA ALA A 24 9.00 27.15 -14.96
C ALA A 24 7.84 27.94 -14.32
N SER A 25 6.71 27.27 -14.04
CA SER A 25 5.54 27.90 -13.42
C SER A 25 5.79 28.32 -11.96
N LEU A 26 6.65 27.60 -11.25
CA LEU A 26 7.06 27.88 -9.87
C LEU A 26 8.22 28.88 -9.78
N GLY A 27 8.82 29.27 -10.91
CA GLY A 27 10.01 30.12 -10.94
C GLY A 27 11.29 29.42 -10.49
N GLU A 28 11.30 28.10 -10.43
CA GLU A 28 12.48 27.31 -10.07
C GLU A 28 13.48 27.25 -11.23
N PRO A 29 14.79 27.39 -10.97
CA PRO A 29 15.80 27.31 -12.02
C PRO A 29 15.96 25.87 -12.51
N PHE A 30 16.02 25.69 -13.82
CA PHE A 30 16.35 24.41 -14.45
C PHE A 30 17.11 24.61 -15.76
N VAL A 31 17.89 23.59 -16.15
CA VAL A 31 18.68 23.61 -17.39
C VAL A 31 18.18 22.51 -18.32
N LYS A 32 17.50 22.88 -19.39
CA LYS A 32 16.94 21.96 -20.42
C LYS A 32 17.94 20.89 -20.89
N LYS A 33 19.20 21.30 -21.09
CA LYS A 33 20.27 20.41 -21.56
C LYS A 33 20.56 19.24 -20.59
N HIS A 34 20.35 19.41 -19.29
CA HIS A 34 20.53 18.32 -18.33
C HIS A 34 19.51 17.21 -18.56
N TYR A 35 18.23 17.55 -18.72
CA TYR A 35 17.18 16.59 -19.05
C TYR A 35 17.48 15.84 -20.36
N TYR A 36 17.97 16.54 -21.38
CA TYR A 36 18.30 15.89 -22.66
C TYR A 36 19.45 14.92 -22.52
N ARG A 37 20.48 15.28 -21.74
CA ARG A 37 21.63 14.43 -21.48
C ARG A 37 21.26 13.19 -20.68
N GLU A 38 20.44 13.34 -19.65
CA GLU A 38 19.95 12.23 -18.83
C GLU A 38 19.14 11.24 -19.66
N LEU A 39 18.15 11.74 -20.43
CA LEU A 39 17.34 10.91 -21.31
C LEU A 39 18.17 10.26 -22.43
N ALA A 40 19.13 10.99 -23.00
CA ALA A 40 20.08 10.47 -23.99
C ALA A 40 20.90 9.31 -23.42
N SER A 41 21.44 9.48 -22.21
CA SER A 41 22.21 8.44 -21.51
C SER A 41 21.36 7.21 -21.18
N GLN A 42 20.10 7.41 -20.82
CA GLN A 42 19.20 6.32 -20.43
C GLN A 42 18.75 5.48 -21.62
N PHE A 43 18.37 6.12 -22.73
CA PHE A 43 17.73 5.44 -23.87
C PHE A 43 18.64 5.28 -25.09
N GLY A 44 19.91 5.68 -24.99
CA GLY A 44 20.88 5.54 -26.08
C GLY A 44 20.58 6.40 -27.32
N ARG A 45 19.86 7.52 -27.16
CA ARG A 45 19.60 8.49 -28.24
C ARG A 45 20.43 9.76 -28.07
N THR A 46 20.39 10.65 -29.05
CA THR A 46 21.12 11.94 -28.99
C THR A 46 20.33 13.00 -28.24
N GLU A 47 21.03 13.93 -27.57
CA GLU A 47 20.39 15.10 -26.92
C GLU A 47 19.48 15.86 -27.90
N LYS A 48 19.93 16.05 -29.15
CA LYS A 48 19.16 16.72 -30.21
C LYS A 48 17.84 16.01 -30.55
N SER A 49 17.80 14.69 -30.45
CA SER A 49 16.56 13.93 -30.69
C SER A 49 15.54 14.16 -29.58
N PHE A 50 15.98 14.29 -28.33
CA PHE A 50 15.12 14.63 -27.20
C PHE A 50 14.68 16.09 -27.24
N GLU A 51 15.55 17.01 -27.66
CA GLU A 51 15.16 18.41 -27.89
C GLU A 51 14.02 18.51 -28.92
N TYR A 52 14.15 17.83 -30.06
CA TYR A 52 13.07 17.79 -31.05
C TYR A 52 11.81 17.11 -30.51
N ARG A 53 11.95 16.06 -29.68
CA ARG A 53 10.82 15.42 -29.00
C ARG A 53 10.10 16.40 -28.06
N MET A 54 10.82 17.26 -27.34
CA MET A 54 10.20 18.32 -26.53
C MET A 54 9.42 19.33 -27.37
N GLN A 55 9.89 19.66 -28.57
CA GLN A 55 9.15 20.52 -29.51
C GLN A 55 7.89 19.83 -30.05
N ASN A 56 7.91 18.51 -30.24
CA ASN A 56 6.71 17.74 -30.57
C ASN A 56 5.69 17.75 -29.41
N ILE A 57 6.16 17.61 -28.17
CA ILE A 57 5.29 17.73 -26.99
C ILE A 57 4.71 19.14 -26.89
N SER A 58 5.53 20.17 -27.15
CA SER A 58 5.09 21.58 -27.20
C SER A 58 3.99 21.81 -28.24
N TYR A 59 4.10 21.17 -29.40
CA TYR A 59 3.05 21.16 -30.42
C TYR A 59 1.76 20.53 -29.92
N VAL A 60 1.84 19.34 -29.32
CA VAL A 60 0.65 18.66 -28.77
C VAL A 60 0.01 19.49 -27.65
N CYS A 61 0.79 20.10 -26.75
CA CYS A 61 0.27 21.03 -25.75
C CYS A 61 -0.51 22.19 -26.38
N ALA A 62 0.06 22.82 -27.42
CA ALA A 62 -0.60 23.94 -28.10
C ALA A 62 -1.93 23.52 -28.76
N GLU A 63 -1.97 22.36 -29.43
CA GLU A 63 -3.20 21.80 -30.03
C GLU A 63 -4.24 21.42 -28.97
N MET A 64 -3.81 21.00 -27.77
CA MET A 64 -4.69 20.77 -26.62
C MET A 64 -5.19 22.07 -25.96
N GLY A 65 -4.83 23.25 -26.49
CA GLY A 65 -5.17 24.55 -25.91
C GLY A 65 -4.40 24.90 -24.64
N ARG A 66 -3.20 24.31 -24.45
CA ARG A 66 -2.35 24.49 -23.26
C ARG A 66 -1.16 25.37 -23.59
N GLU A 67 -0.61 25.99 -22.55
CA GLU A 67 0.69 26.65 -22.65
C GLU A 67 1.80 25.62 -22.85
N TRP A 68 2.75 25.96 -23.73
CA TRP A 68 3.97 25.18 -23.96
C TRP A 68 5.16 25.87 -23.32
N LEU A 69 6.23 25.12 -23.05
CA LEU A 69 7.37 25.57 -22.26
C LEU A 69 8.17 26.67 -23.00
N PRO A 70 8.33 27.89 -22.44
CA PRO A 70 9.06 28.97 -23.09
C PRO A 70 10.47 28.56 -23.56
N GLY A 71 10.81 28.94 -24.79
CA GLY A 71 12.06 28.55 -25.44
C GLY A 71 12.12 27.10 -25.93
N LEU A 72 10.99 26.39 -26.00
CA LEU A 72 10.81 25.15 -26.77
C LEU A 72 9.65 25.35 -27.74
N LYS A 73 9.91 26.04 -28.85
CA LYS A 73 8.88 26.36 -29.84
C LYS A 73 8.21 25.08 -30.37
N PRO A 74 6.87 25.03 -30.48
CA PRO A 74 6.15 23.96 -31.13
C PRO A 74 6.77 23.57 -32.48
N ALA A 75 6.91 22.27 -32.72
CA ALA A 75 7.30 21.75 -34.02
C ALA A 75 6.28 22.17 -35.09
N LYS A 76 6.70 22.22 -36.37
CA LYS A 76 5.80 22.62 -37.47
C LYS A 76 4.65 21.63 -37.67
N ASN A 77 4.92 20.35 -37.45
CA ASN A 77 3.97 19.27 -37.55
C ASN A 77 4.44 18.08 -36.69
N VAL A 78 3.48 17.29 -36.22
CA VAL A 78 3.71 16.02 -35.53
C VAL A 78 2.86 14.96 -36.22
N GLY A 79 3.43 13.80 -36.54
CA GLY A 79 2.69 12.71 -37.19
C GLY A 79 1.56 12.19 -36.29
N ALA A 80 0.44 11.78 -36.89
CA ALA A 80 -0.79 11.41 -36.17
C ALA A 80 -0.56 10.38 -35.04
N THR A 81 0.21 9.32 -35.29
CA THR A 81 0.53 8.31 -34.26
C THR A 81 1.28 8.90 -33.08
N ALA A 82 2.28 9.76 -33.34
CA ALA A 82 3.05 10.41 -32.28
C ALA A 82 2.18 11.41 -31.50
N PHE A 83 1.30 12.13 -32.18
CA PHE A 83 0.33 13.03 -31.57
C PHE A 83 -0.55 12.28 -30.57
N THR A 84 -1.24 11.23 -31.02
CA THR A 84 -2.16 10.44 -30.16
C THR A 84 -1.44 9.85 -28.95
N HIS A 85 -0.22 9.35 -29.12
CA HIS A 85 0.56 8.78 -28.01
C HIS A 85 0.94 9.84 -26.99
N ILE A 86 1.47 10.97 -27.44
CA ILE A 86 1.88 12.07 -26.56
C ILE A 86 0.66 12.65 -25.83
N GLU A 87 -0.45 12.87 -26.54
CA GLU A 87 -1.69 13.36 -25.93
C GLU A 87 -2.18 12.43 -24.82
N ARG A 88 -2.24 11.12 -25.10
CA ARG A 88 -2.61 10.10 -24.11
C ARG A 88 -1.70 10.15 -22.88
N LEU A 89 -0.39 10.25 -23.08
CA LEU A 89 0.58 10.28 -22.00
C LEU A 89 0.46 11.55 -21.14
N ILE A 90 0.25 12.72 -21.75
CA ILE A 90 0.00 13.98 -21.03
C ILE A 90 -1.24 13.82 -20.13
N ARG A 91 -2.37 13.36 -20.69
CA ARG A 91 -3.61 13.16 -19.93
C ARG A 91 -3.42 12.18 -18.77
N GLN A 92 -2.71 11.08 -18.99
CA GLN A 92 -2.42 10.10 -17.93
C GLN A 92 -1.62 10.72 -16.78
N GLN A 93 -0.57 11.49 -17.08
CA GLN A 93 0.26 12.11 -16.05
C GLN A 93 -0.52 13.13 -15.22
N GLU A 94 -1.41 13.90 -15.84
CA GLU A 94 -2.23 14.87 -15.12
C GLU A 94 -3.24 14.22 -14.18
N LEU A 95 -3.88 13.12 -14.61
CA LEU A 95 -4.79 12.36 -13.76
C LEU A 95 -4.05 11.80 -12.54
N ASN A 96 -2.83 11.28 -12.72
CA ASN A 96 -2.01 10.79 -11.63
C ASN A 96 -1.64 11.91 -10.65
N LEU A 97 -1.21 13.08 -11.14
CA LEU A 97 -0.89 14.23 -10.31
C LEU A 97 -2.11 14.74 -9.53
N ARG A 98 -3.30 14.77 -10.16
CA ARG A 98 -4.55 15.12 -9.48
C ARG A 98 -4.94 14.11 -8.41
N SER A 99 -4.82 12.81 -8.69
CA SER A 99 -5.09 11.77 -7.70
C SER A 99 -4.16 11.87 -6.50
N TYR A 100 -2.87 12.13 -6.74
CA TYR A 100 -1.89 12.31 -5.68
C TYR A 100 -2.18 13.57 -4.85
N LYS A 101 -2.49 14.71 -5.49
CA LYS A 101 -2.91 15.93 -4.76
C LYS A 101 -4.18 15.70 -3.93
N ASN A 102 -5.19 15.06 -4.50
CA ASN A 102 -6.42 14.73 -3.77
C ASN A 102 -6.16 13.82 -2.55
N SER A 103 -5.19 12.90 -2.63
CA SER A 103 -4.80 12.08 -1.47
C SER A 103 -4.07 12.88 -0.37
N LEU A 104 -3.31 13.91 -0.75
CA LEU A 104 -2.64 14.81 0.20
C LEU A 104 -3.59 15.87 0.78
N GLU A 105 -4.61 16.27 0.03
CA GLU A 105 -5.60 17.28 0.41
C GLU A 105 -6.80 16.70 1.17
N GLN A 106 -6.80 15.39 1.49
CA GLN A 106 -7.76 14.85 2.46
C GLN A 106 -7.63 15.63 3.77
N GLN A 107 -8.62 16.47 4.07
CA GLN A 107 -8.66 17.24 5.29
C GLN A 107 -8.55 16.29 6.49
N LEU A 108 -7.68 16.64 7.44
CA LEU A 108 -7.61 15.93 8.71
C LEU A 108 -9.01 15.91 9.33
N PRO A 109 -9.57 14.74 9.66
CA PRO A 109 -10.85 14.71 10.35
C PRO A 109 -10.67 15.42 11.69
N GLN A 110 -11.54 16.39 11.98
CA GLN A 110 -11.47 17.15 13.24
C GLN A 110 -11.69 16.26 14.48
N GLY A 111 -12.35 15.11 14.31
CA GLY A 111 -12.70 14.23 15.41
C GLY A 111 -13.81 14.82 16.29
N VAL A 112 -13.95 14.29 17.50
CA VAL A 112 -14.88 14.78 18.51
C VAL A 112 -14.08 14.98 19.81
N GLU A 113 -13.90 16.23 20.24
CA GLU A 113 -13.11 16.55 21.45
C GLU A 113 -13.69 15.92 22.72
N THR A 114 -15.03 15.84 22.79
CA THR A 114 -15.77 15.24 23.91
C THR A 114 -16.74 14.16 23.40
N PRO A 115 -16.28 12.93 23.16
CA PRO A 115 -17.14 11.86 22.67
C PRO A 115 -18.24 11.53 23.71
N GLN A 116 -19.47 11.31 23.24
CA GLN A 116 -20.57 10.92 24.12
C GLN A 116 -20.39 9.47 24.61
N SER A 117 -20.60 9.28 25.91
CA SER A 117 -20.64 7.93 26.50
C SER A 117 -21.96 7.24 26.17
N ARG A 118 -21.90 5.94 25.89
CA ARG A 118 -23.08 5.09 25.68
C ARG A 118 -22.96 3.85 26.56
N TYR A 119 -24.09 3.41 27.14
CA TYR A 119 -24.16 2.13 27.82
C TYR A 119 -24.33 1.01 26.78
N VAL A 120 -23.58 -0.08 26.96
CA VAL A 120 -23.67 -1.29 26.13
C VAL A 120 -23.98 -2.46 27.05
N ILE A 121 -25.10 -3.14 26.82
CA ILE A 121 -25.41 -4.43 27.45
C ILE A 121 -24.80 -5.51 26.56
N THR A 122 -23.98 -6.38 27.13
CA THR A 122 -23.31 -7.46 26.40
C THR A 122 -23.58 -8.80 27.06
N ASN A 123 -23.81 -9.83 26.25
CA ASN A 123 -23.87 -11.20 26.71
C ASN A 123 -22.45 -11.76 26.71
N SER A 124 -21.97 -12.18 27.88
CA SER A 124 -20.67 -12.83 28.05
C SER A 124 -20.85 -14.23 28.63
N HIS A 125 -20.03 -15.17 28.17
CA HIS A 125 -19.93 -16.49 28.76
C HIS A 125 -18.92 -16.45 29.92
N GLU A 126 -19.28 -17.06 31.04
CA GLU A 126 -18.34 -17.34 32.13
C GLU A 126 -17.28 -18.33 31.62
N ARG A 127 -16.02 -18.10 31.99
CA ARG A 127 -14.88 -18.91 31.56
C ARG A 127 -14.21 -19.54 32.76
N ASP A 128 -13.81 -20.79 32.64
CA ASP A 128 -13.09 -21.52 33.67
C ASP A 128 -11.64 -21.03 33.76
N LEU A 129 -11.30 -20.47 34.92
CA LEU A 129 -9.96 -19.97 35.20
C LEU A 129 -8.92 -21.09 35.18
N GLN A 130 -9.29 -22.31 35.56
CA GLN A 130 -8.36 -23.45 35.57
C GLN A 130 -7.98 -23.86 34.15
N VAL A 131 -8.92 -23.85 33.20
CA VAL A 131 -8.63 -24.11 31.78
C VAL A 131 -7.66 -23.06 31.26
N ARG A 132 -7.92 -21.78 31.55
CA ARG A 132 -7.05 -20.67 31.14
C ARG A 132 -5.63 -20.83 31.69
N GLU A 133 -5.50 -21.01 32.99
CA GLU A 133 -4.19 -21.12 33.66
C GLU A 133 -3.41 -22.33 33.14
N TRP A 134 -4.07 -23.48 33.00
CA TRP A 134 -3.45 -24.70 32.49
C TRP A 134 -2.90 -24.50 31.08
N VAL A 135 -3.68 -23.88 30.18
CA VAL A 135 -3.26 -23.64 28.78
C VAL A 135 -2.06 -22.70 28.72
N LEU A 136 -2.05 -21.63 29.51
CA LEU A 136 -0.93 -20.69 29.56
C LEU A 136 0.35 -21.33 30.12
N GLN A 137 0.23 -22.15 31.17
CA GLN A 137 1.36 -22.88 31.75
C GLN A 137 1.92 -23.91 30.75
N ASN A 138 1.04 -24.69 30.11
CA ASN A 138 1.44 -25.72 29.15
C ASN A 138 2.09 -25.14 27.88
N ALA A 139 1.73 -23.91 27.50
CA ALA A 139 2.33 -23.21 26.37
C ALA A 139 3.80 -22.80 26.60
N ALA A 140 4.32 -22.94 27.83
CA ALA A 140 5.72 -22.66 28.15
C ALA A 140 6.20 -21.29 27.64
N GLN A 141 5.36 -20.27 27.81
CA GLN A 141 5.62 -18.88 27.40
C GLN A 141 5.78 -18.68 25.88
N GLN A 142 5.37 -19.64 25.06
CA GLN A 142 5.44 -19.59 23.60
C GLN A 142 4.06 -19.65 22.97
N CYS A 143 3.87 -18.94 21.87
CA CYS A 143 2.66 -18.99 21.08
C CYS A 143 2.51 -20.39 20.44
N GLU A 144 1.39 -21.06 20.68
CA GLU A 144 1.13 -22.40 20.14
C GLU A 144 0.87 -22.40 18.62
N SER A 145 0.66 -21.22 18.01
CA SER A 145 0.60 -21.07 16.54
C SER A 145 1.98 -20.83 15.92
N CYS A 146 2.61 -19.68 16.18
CA CYS A 146 3.87 -19.32 15.51
C CYS A 146 5.15 -19.81 16.20
N ASN A 147 5.06 -20.39 17.39
CA ASN A 147 6.19 -20.81 18.25
C ASN A 147 7.12 -19.67 18.72
N ALA A 148 6.75 -18.41 18.46
CA ALA A 148 7.50 -17.28 19.01
C ALA A 148 7.26 -17.17 20.53
N PRO A 149 8.25 -16.68 21.31
CA PRO A 149 8.02 -16.36 22.72
C PRO A 149 6.94 -15.27 22.87
N ALA A 150 6.37 -15.17 24.07
CA ALA A 150 5.48 -14.08 24.42
C ALA A 150 6.13 -12.71 24.07
N PRO A 151 5.38 -11.79 23.45
CA PRO A 151 5.95 -10.54 22.91
C PRO A 151 6.45 -9.58 23.99
N PHE A 152 5.93 -9.68 25.21
CA PHE A 152 6.32 -8.85 26.35
C PHE A 152 5.93 -9.51 27.67
N ILE A 153 6.46 -8.96 28.77
CA ILE A 153 6.12 -9.30 30.15
C ILE A 153 5.15 -8.26 30.71
N THR A 154 4.10 -8.69 31.41
CA THR A 154 3.11 -7.82 32.04
C THR A 154 3.71 -7.03 33.21
N ALA A 155 3.01 -6.00 33.69
CA ALA A 155 3.41 -5.28 34.90
C ALA A 155 3.47 -6.19 36.15
N ALA A 156 2.79 -7.34 36.13
CA ALA A 156 2.83 -8.35 37.19
C ALA A 156 4.02 -9.33 37.06
N GLY A 157 4.83 -9.22 36.01
CA GLY A 157 6.00 -10.08 35.78
C GLY A 157 5.70 -11.37 34.98
N GLU A 158 4.53 -11.47 34.34
CA GLU A 158 4.11 -12.67 33.62
C GLU A 158 4.24 -12.52 32.09
N PRO A 159 4.68 -13.54 31.35
CA PRO A 159 4.68 -13.53 29.88
C PRO A 159 3.27 -13.40 29.31
N PHE A 160 3.05 -12.45 28.38
CA PHE A 160 1.72 -12.19 27.85
C PHE A 160 1.34 -13.10 26.67
N LEU A 161 0.38 -14.00 26.89
CA LEU A 161 -0.33 -14.75 25.85
C LEU A 161 -1.85 -14.70 26.12
N GLU A 162 -2.63 -14.87 25.06
CA GLU A 162 -4.09 -14.88 25.10
C GLU A 162 -4.62 -16.28 24.83
N VAL A 163 -5.57 -16.75 25.64
CA VAL A 163 -6.26 -18.03 25.39
C VAL A 163 -7.39 -17.81 24.38
N HIS A 164 -7.40 -18.63 23.34
CA HIS A 164 -8.36 -18.59 22.24
C HIS A 164 -9.06 -19.93 22.09
N HIS A 165 -10.39 -19.92 21.96
CA HIS A 165 -11.20 -21.09 21.62
C HIS A 165 -11.23 -21.31 20.11
N LEU A 166 -10.86 -22.49 19.63
CA LEU A 166 -10.85 -22.82 18.19
C LEU A 166 -12.26 -22.90 17.61
N LYS A 167 -13.20 -23.48 18.35
CA LYS A 167 -14.64 -23.29 18.16
C LYS A 167 -15.13 -22.25 19.16
N GLY A 168 -15.63 -21.13 18.68
CA GLY A 168 -16.03 -20.02 19.56
C GLY A 168 -17.18 -20.39 20.49
N LEU A 169 -17.19 -19.83 21.71
CA LEU A 169 -18.26 -20.08 22.69
C LEU A 169 -19.66 -19.68 22.16
N ALA A 170 -19.72 -18.59 21.37
CA ALA A 170 -20.97 -18.15 20.73
C ALA A 170 -21.46 -19.13 19.64
N GLU A 171 -20.59 -20.00 19.14
CA GLU A 171 -20.89 -21.05 18.15
C GLU A 171 -21.09 -22.42 18.85
N GLY A 172 -21.22 -22.43 20.18
CA GLY A 172 -21.41 -23.63 20.98
C GLY A 172 -20.13 -24.45 21.22
N GLY A 173 -18.95 -23.84 21.07
CA GLY A 173 -17.70 -24.49 21.48
C GLY A 173 -17.57 -24.64 22.99
N SER A 174 -16.88 -25.68 23.43
CA SER A 174 -16.67 -25.94 24.85
C SER A 174 -15.54 -25.08 25.44
N ASP A 175 -15.64 -24.75 26.72
CA ASP A 175 -14.54 -24.11 27.45
C ASP A 175 -13.63 -25.17 28.09
N THR A 176 -12.83 -25.83 27.26
CA THR A 176 -12.00 -26.96 27.68
C THR A 176 -10.59 -26.85 27.12
N VAL A 177 -9.65 -27.58 27.74
CA VAL A 177 -8.28 -27.71 27.24
C VAL A 177 -8.21 -28.40 25.87
N SER A 178 -9.26 -29.06 25.40
CA SER A 178 -9.27 -29.66 24.05
C SER A 178 -9.72 -28.70 22.95
N ASN A 179 -10.29 -27.55 23.31
CA ASN A 179 -10.77 -26.55 22.35
C ASN A 179 -10.00 -25.21 22.45
N THR A 180 -9.01 -25.09 23.33
CA THR A 180 -8.34 -23.82 23.62
C THR A 180 -6.86 -23.83 23.29
N VAL A 181 -6.31 -22.70 22.86
CA VAL A 181 -4.87 -22.53 22.56
C VAL A 181 -4.34 -21.21 23.10
N ALA A 182 -3.07 -21.17 23.51
CA ALA A 182 -2.36 -19.97 23.91
C ALA A 182 -1.70 -19.31 22.69
N LEU A 183 -2.06 -18.06 22.40
CA LEU A 183 -1.60 -17.33 21.23
C LEU A 183 -1.00 -15.97 21.61
N CYS A 184 -0.04 -15.49 20.82
CA CYS A 184 0.35 -14.09 20.88
C CYS A 184 -0.76 -13.19 20.30
N PRO A 185 -0.76 -11.88 20.61
CA PRO A 185 -1.80 -10.95 20.13
C PRO A 185 -1.98 -10.96 18.61
N ASN A 186 -0.88 -11.09 17.87
CA ASN A 186 -0.92 -11.09 16.40
C ASN A 186 -1.61 -12.35 15.86
N CYS A 187 -1.19 -13.54 16.32
CA CYS A 187 -1.81 -14.80 15.91
C CYS A 187 -3.26 -14.91 16.38
N HIS A 188 -3.59 -14.39 17.56
CA HIS A 188 -4.96 -14.37 18.04
C HIS A 188 -5.87 -13.53 17.13
N ARG A 189 -5.42 -12.33 16.70
CA ARG A 189 -6.17 -11.50 15.74
C ARG A 189 -6.25 -12.14 14.36
N GLU A 190 -5.20 -12.81 13.91
CA GLU A 190 -5.19 -13.56 12.66
C GLU A 190 -6.23 -14.70 12.67
N MET A 191 -6.47 -15.35 13.81
CA MET A 191 -7.55 -16.35 13.93
C MET A 191 -8.95 -15.76 13.75
N HIS A 192 -9.17 -14.52 14.20
CA HIS A 192 -10.46 -13.84 14.03
C HIS A 192 -10.65 -13.26 12.62
N TYR A 193 -9.61 -12.65 12.05
CA TYR A 193 -9.73 -11.77 10.88
C TYR A 193 -8.85 -12.16 9.68
N GLY A 194 -7.90 -13.07 9.87
CA GLY A 194 -6.94 -13.46 8.83
C GLY A 194 -7.59 -14.31 7.73
N CYS A 195 -7.14 -14.11 6.49
CA CYS A 195 -7.60 -14.92 5.35
C CYS A 195 -7.21 -16.40 5.47
N ASN A 196 -6.12 -16.70 6.20
CA ASN A 196 -5.57 -18.04 6.36
C ASN A 196 -6.08 -18.76 7.62
N LYS A 197 -7.10 -18.22 8.31
CA LYS A 197 -7.55 -18.75 9.61
C LYS A 197 -7.82 -20.26 9.58
N THR A 198 -8.46 -20.76 8.52
CA THR A 198 -8.82 -22.16 8.39
C THR A 198 -7.57 -23.04 8.32
N GLU A 199 -6.59 -22.65 7.50
CA GLU A 199 -5.32 -23.38 7.37
C GLU A 199 -4.55 -23.42 8.70
N ILE A 200 -4.54 -22.32 9.45
CA ILE A 200 -3.88 -22.25 10.75
C ILE A 200 -4.58 -23.18 11.75
N VAL A 201 -5.92 -23.15 11.81
CA VAL A 201 -6.70 -24.03 12.70
C VAL A 201 -6.46 -25.50 12.36
N GLU A 202 -6.44 -25.87 11.07
CA GLU A 202 -6.12 -27.23 10.64
C GLU A 202 -4.70 -27.65 11.08
N ALA A 203 -3.71 -26.77 10.91
CA ALA A 203 -2.33 -27.02 11.34
C ALA A 203 -2.22 -27.18 12.87
N LEU A 204 -3.02 -26.46 13.65
CA LEU A 204 -3.07 -26.62 15.11
C LEU A 204 -3.61 -27.99 15.51
N TYR A 205 -4.72 -28.44 14.91
CA TYR A 205 -5.28 -29.77 15.18
C TYR A 205 -4.29 -30.89 14.85
N GLN A 206 -3.46 -30.73 13.82
CA GLN A 206 -2.45 -31.72 13.46
C GLN A 206 -1.25 -31.73 14.42
N ARG A 207 -0.86 -30.57 14.94
CA ARG A 207 0.37 -30.41 15.75
C ARG A 207 0.13 -30.63 17.24
N ILE A 208 -1.00 -30.16 17.78
CA ILE A 208 -1.25 -30.13 19.22
C ILE A 208 -2.17 -31.29 19.60
N LYS A 209 -1.59 -32.33 20.20
CA LYS A 209 -2.26 -33.60 20.49
C LYS A 209 -3.47 -33.51 21.43
N ARG A 210 -3.53 -32.49 22.30
CA ARG A 210 -4.64 -32.31 23.24
C ARG A 210 -5.91 -31.77 22.57
N LEU A 211 -5.80 -31.22 21.36
CA LEU A 211 -6.94 -30.63 20.68
C LEU A 211 -7.86 -31.70 20.10
N VAL A 212 -9.17 -31.52 20.29
CA VAL A 212 -10.21 -32.41 19.77
C VAL A 212 -11.22 -31.56 19.01
N ARG A 213 -11.55 -31.98 17.79
CA ARG A 213 -12.47 -31.23 16.92
C ARG A 213 -13.92 -31.39 17.39
N GLU A 214 -14.61 -30.27 17.49
CA GLU A 214 -16.02 -30.12 17.89
C GLU A 214 -16.92 -29.60 16.78
#